data_AF-A0A852R6M0-F1
#
_entry.id   AF-A0A852R6M0-F1
#
_cell.length_a   1.000
_cell.length_b   1.000
_cell.length_c   1.000
_cell.angle_alpha   90.00
_cell.angle_beta   90.00
_cell.angle_gamma   90.00
#
_symmetry.space_group_name_H-M   'P 1'
#
loop_
_entity.id
_entity.type
_entity.pdbx_description
1 polymer ?
#
loop_
_entity_poly.entity_id
_entity_poly.type
_entity_poly.pdbx_seq_one_letter_code
_entity_poly.pdbx_strand_id
1 'polypeptide(L)' 'MSENKHPLMNASMTWTVAGILLGAAIGAGIGALAGSVAVGASLGFAIGAVLGFIAGMPRRTR' A
#
# COMPACT_ATOMS: atom_id res chain seq x y z
N MET A 1 18.25 2.64 -29.24
CA MET A 1 18.70 2.90 -27.86
C MET A 1 17.78 3.96 -27.25
N SER A 2 16.57 3.59 -26.80
CA SER A 2 15.66 4.50 -26.07
C SER A 2 14.32 3.79 -25.75
N GLU A 3 14.29 2.97 -24.70
CA GLU A 3 13.01 2.51 -24.10
C GLU A 3 13.10 2.67 -22.57
N ASN A 4 13.27 3.91 -22.11
CA ASN A 4 13.19 4.28 -20.70
C ASN A 4 11.92 5.10 -20.50
N LYS A 5 10.76 4.50 -20.75
CA LYS A 5 9.47 5.08 -20.40
C LYS A 5 8.90 4.26 -19.23
N HIS A 6 8.89 4.87 -18.04
CA HIS A 6 8.10 4.50 -16.86
C HIS A 6 8.62 3.48 -15.80
N PRO A 7 9.88 3.52 -15.34
CA PRO A 7 10.23 2.86 -14.06
C PRO A 7 9.43 3.41 -12.87
N LEU A 8 9.02 4.68 -12.95
CA LEU A 8 8.22 5.33 -11.90
C LEU A 8 6.79 4.80 -11.81
N MET A 9 6.14 4.48 -12.94
CA MET A 9 4.74 4.01 -12.93
C MET A 9 4.65 2.60 -12.31
N ASN A 10 5.61 1.74 -12.64
CA ASN A 10 5.69 0.39 -12.07
C ASN A 10 6.10 0.43 -10.60
N ALA A 11 7.00 1.34 -10.21
CA ALA A 11 7.38 1.52 -8.81
C ALA A 11 6.18 1.96 -7.96
N SER A 12 5.42 2.98 -8.37
CA SER A 12 4.26 3.46 -7.62
C SER A 12 3.18 2.37 -7.48
N MET A 13 2.94 1.60 -8.54
CA MET A 13 2.00 0.48 -8.50
C MET A 13 2.48 -0.64 -7.55
N THR A 14 3.78 -0.96 -7.58
CA THR A 14 4.39 -1.97 -6.70
C THR A 14 4.28 -1.55 -5.22
N TRP A 15 4.59 -0.29 -4.90
CA TRP A 15 4.44 0.25 -3.54
C TRP A 15 2.98 0.29 -3.08
N THR A 16 2.05 0.60 -3.98
CA THR A 16 0.61 0.58 -3.67
C THR A 16 0.14 -0.84 -3.36
N VAL A 17 0.49 -1.83 -4.19
CA VAL A 17 0.14 -3.24 -3.97
C VAL A 17 0.78 -3.77 -2.68
N ALA A 18 2.05 -3.47 -2.44
CA ALA A 18 2.73 -3.85 -1.21
C ALA A 18 2.06 -3.22 0.02
N GLY A 19 1.70 -1.94 -0.04
CA GLY A 19 0.97 -1.24 1.00
C GLY A 19 -0.39 -1.87 1.29
N ILE A 20 -1.15 -2.22 0.25
CA ILE A 20 -2.44 -2.92 0.37
C ILE A 20 -2.29 -4.25 1.10
N LEU A 21 -1.35 -5.09 0.65
CA LEU A 21 -1.16 -6.43 1.23
C LEU A 21 -0.71 -6.37 2.69
N LEU A 22 0.27 -5.51 2.99
CA LEU A 22 0.75 -5.30 4.36
C LEU A 22 -0.35 -4.70 5.25
N GLY A 23 -1.02 -3.66 4.77
CA GLY A 23 -2.10 -2.99 5.50
C GLY A 23 -3.24 -3.95 5.81
N ALA A 24 -3.70 -4.73 4.83
CA ALA A 24 -4.75 -5.72 5.02
C ALA A 24 -4.34 -6.83 6.02
N ALA A 25 -3.11 -7.32 5.95
CA ALA A 25 -2.61 -8.35 6.88
C ALA A 25 -2.51 -7.82 8.32
N ILE A 26 -1.96 -6.63 8.51
CA ILE A 26 -1.86 -5.98 9.82
C ILE A 26 -3.25 -5.67 10.37
N GLY A 27 -4.12 -5.09 9.53
CA GLY A 27 -5.50 -4.77 9.88
C GLY A 27 -6.32 -6.00 10.25
N ALA A 28 -6.16 -7.11 9.51
CA ALA A 28 -6.80 -8.38 9.83
C ALA A 28 -6.31 -8.93 11.18
N GLY A 29 -5.01 -8.84 11.47
CA GLY A 29 -4.43 -9.25 12.76
C GLY A 29 -4.98 -8.43 13.93
N ILE A 30 -5.05 -7.11 13.79
CA ILE A 30 -5.65 -6.21 14.80
C ILE A 30 -7.14 -6.49 14.95
N GLY A 31 -7.85 -6.68 13.83
CA GLY A 31 -9.27 -7.04 13.81
C GLY A 31 -9.54 -8.37 14.50
N ALA A 32 -8.67 -9.37 14.34
CA ALA A 32 -8.77 -10.65 15.03
C ALA A 32 -8.65 -10.50 16.54
N LEU A 33 -7.71 -9.66 17.01
CA LEU A 33 -7.56 -9.35 18.44
C LEU A 33 -8.77 -8.61 19.01
N ALA A 34 -9.41 -7.76 18.20
CA ALA A 34 -10.60 -7.00 18.59
C ALA A 34 -11.93 -7.77 18.37
N GLY A 35 -11.89 -9.02 17.89
CA GLY A 35 -13.08 -9.81 17.56
C GLY A 35 -13.84 -9.36 16.32
N SER A 36 -13.25 -8.48 15.50
CA SER A 36 -13.84 -7.89 14.29
C SER A 36 -12.85 -7.93 13.10
N VAL A 37 -12.50 -9.14 12.66
CA VAL A 37 -11.52 -9.38 11.58
C VAL A 37 -11.88 -8.64 10.29
N ALA A 38 -13.15 -8.69 9.87
CA ALA A 38 -13.60 -8.07 8.63
C ALA A 38 -13.39 -6.55 8.64
N VAL A 39 -13.72 -5.89 9.75
CA VAL A 39 -13.56 -4.44 9.91
C VAL A 39 -12.08 -4.06 9.94
N GLY A 40 -11.27 -4.80 10.69
CA GLY A 40 -9.83 -4.60 10.75
C GLY A 40 -9.15 -4.77 9.39
N ALA A 41 -9.47 -5.83 8.66
CA ALA A 41 -8.94 -6.07 7.31
C ALA A 41 -9.34 -4.97 6.33
N SER A 42 -10.59 -4.51 6.39
CA SER A 42 -11.11 -3.43 5.54
C SER A 42 -10.40 -2.10 5.78
N LEU A 43 -10.22 -1.73 7.06
CA LEU A 43 -9.47 -0.54 7.46
C LEU A 43 -8.01 -0.64 7.08
N GLY A 44 -7.40 -1.79 7.35
CA GLY A 44 -6.01 -2.07 6.98
C GLY A 44 -5.77 -1.98 5.47
N PHE A 45 -6.69 -2.51 4.66
CA PHE A 45 -6.64 -2.41 3.21
C PHE A 45 -6.68 -0.94 2.74
N ALA A 46 -7.63 -0.15 3.26
CA ALA A 46 -7.78 1.26 2.90
C ALA A 46 -6.54 2.09 3.30
N ILE A 47 -6.05 1.93 4.53
CA ILE A 47 -4.86 2.62 5.03
C ILE A 47 -3.62 2.20 4.23
N GLY A 48 -3.47 0.90 3.98
CA GLY A 48 -2.38 0.33 3.21
C GLY A 48 -2.30 0.86 1.77
N ALA A 49 -3.45 0.99 1.11
CA ALA A 49 -3.55 1.59 -0.22
C ALA A 49 -3.04 3.04 -0.23
N VAL A 50 -3.50 3.86 0.72
CA VAL A 50 -3.11 5.27 0.81
C VAL A 50 -1.63 5.41 1.12
N LEU A 51 -1.11 4.67 2.10
CA LEU A 51 0.30 4.71 2.47
C LEU A 51 1.21 4.19 1.36
N GLY A 52 0.82 3.10 0.70
CA GLY A 52 1.56 2.54 -0.45
C GLY A 52 1.60 3.52 -1.63
N PHE A 53 0.48 4.21 -1.89
CA PHE A 53 0.44 5.26 -2.90
C PHE A 53 1.37 6.43 -2.55
N ILE A 54 1.31 6.93 -1.31
CA ILE A 54 2.19 8.03 -0.85
C ILE A 54 3.67 7.64 -0.86
N ALA A 55 4.00 6.41 -0.46
CA ALA A 55 5.36 5.90 -0.50
C ALA A 55 5.88 5.72 -1.94
N GLY A 56 4.99 5.34 -2.85
CA GLY A 56 5.29 5.19 -4.27
C GLY A 56 5.39 6.49 -5.05
N MET A 57 4.98 7.64 -4.47
CA MET A 57 5.13 8.94 -5.11
C MET A 57 6.60 9.40 -5.07
N PRO A 58 7.15 9.87 -6.21
CA PRO A 58 8.50 10.41 -6.24
C PRO A 58 8.60 11.62 -5.32
N ARG A 59 9.40 11.50 -4.25
CA ARG A 59 9.65 12.59 -3.32
C ARG A 59 10.55 13.60 -4.01
N ARG A 60 10.04 14.81 -4.22
CA ARG A 60 10.82 15.94 -4.72
C ARG A 60 11.68 16.47 -3.58
N THR A 61 12.76 15.77 -3.27
CA THR A 61 13.80 16.26 -2.35
C THR A 61 14.51 17.41 -3.08
N ARG A 62 14.43 18.61 -2.52
CA ARG A 62 15.04 19.84 -3.05
C ARG A 62 16.50 19.94 -2.63
#